data_AF-A0A1Q6KE60-F1
#
_entry.id   AF-A0A1Q6KE60-F1
#
_cell.length_a   1.000
_cell.length_b   1.000
_cell.length_c   1.000
_cell.angle_alpha   90.00
_cell.angle_beta   90.00
_cell.angle_gamma   90.00
#
_symmetry.space_group_name_H-M   'P 1'
#
loop_
_entity.id
_entity.type
_entity.pdbx_description
1 polymer ?
#
loop_
_entity_poly.entity_id
_entity_poly.type
_entity_poly.pdbx_seq_one_letter_code
_entity_poly.pdbx_strand_id
1 'polypeptide(L)'
;MVYVNFAMASIKNVLFKDTILRNSNFQENAIKNLVFKEADLTQTQFFKTKLSNIDLSDSTIDGIAISTEDIKGAIINEFQAIDLIGLLEVKIAKR
;
A
#
# COMPACT_ATOMS: atom_id res chain seq x y z
N MET A 1 -1.21 15.04 2.63
CA MET A 1 -2.40 14.96 3.49
C MET A 1 -2.20 13.82 4.49
N VAL A 2 -2.66 13.96 5.72
CA VAL A 2 -2.63 12.88 6.71
C VAL A 2 -4.09 12.56 7.02
N TYR A 3 -4.44 11.28 7.18
CA TYR A 3 -5.80 10.81 7.48
C TYR A 3 -6.85 11.03 6.38
N VAL A 4 -6.48 10.91 5.10
CA VAL A 4 -7.48 10.98 4.02
C VAL A 4 -8.31 9.69 3.99
N ASN A 5 -9.62 9.82 3.79
CA ASN A 5 -10.51 8.67 3.64
C ASN A 5 -11.00 8.55 2.20
N PHE A 6 -10.55 7.49 1.52
CA PHE A 6 -11.00 7.06 0.20
C PHE A 6 -11.82 5.77 0.25
N ALA A 7 -12.22 5.28 1.43
CA ALA A 7 -12.91 4.00 1.53
C ALA A 7 -14.14 3.92 0.63
N MET A 8 -14.35 2.76 0.00
CA MET A 8 -15.48 2.47 -0.90
C MET A 8 -15.56 3.36 -2.16
N ALA A 9 -14.50 4.10 -2.48
CA ALA A 9 -14.43 4.90 -3.70
C ALA A 9 -14.11 4.06 -4.95
N SER A 10 -14.54 4.58 -6.11
CA SER A 10 -14.04 4.14 -7.41
C SER A 10 -12.88 5.03 -7.84
N ILE A 11 -11.68 4.48 -7.87
CA ILE A 11 -10.43 5.22 -8.15
C ILE A 11 -9.96 4.84 -9.54
N LYS A 12 -10.12 5.74 -10.51
CA LYS A 12 -9.80 5.49 -11.92
C LYS A 12 -8.90 6.56 -12.48
N ASN A 13 -7.77 6.17 -13.06
CA ASN A 13 -6.79 7.07 -13.69
C ASN A 13 -6.29 8.15 -12.72
N VAL A 14 -5.78 7.74 -11.56
CA VAL A 14 -5.30 8.64 -10.51
C VAL A 14 -3.80 8.45 -10.33
N LEU A 15 -3.09 9.58 -10.22
CA LEU A 15 -1.67 9.64 -9.88
C LEU A 15 -1.50 10.38 -8.56
N PHE A 16 -0.89 9.71 -7.58
CA PHE A 16 -0.37 10.33 -6.37
C PHE A 16 1.14 10.44 -6.51
N LYS A 17 1.62 11.63 -6.91
CA LYS A 17 3.04 11.93 -7.07
C LYS A 17 3.51 12.83 -5.92
N ASP A 18 4.65 12.50 -5.31
CA ASP A 18 5.29 13.30 -4.24
C ASP A 18 4.28 13.67 -3.13
N THR A 19 3.36 12.75 -2.82
CA THR A 19 2.19 13.03 -1.99
C THR A 19 2.29 12.32 -0.65
N ILE A 20 2.03 13.07 0.42
CA ILE A 20 1.86 12.48 1.76
C ILE A 20 0.44 11.89 1.86
N LEU A 21 0.33 10.61 2.21
CA LEU A 21 -0.92 9.88 2.42
C LEU A 21 -0.92 9.06 3.71
N ARG A 22 -0.07 9.43 4.69
CA ARG A 22 0.04 8.75 5.98
C ARG A 22 -1.31 8.54 6.66
N ASN A 23 -1.48 7.38 7.29
CA ASN A 23 -2.70 7.03 8.03
C ASN A 23 -3.99 7.13 7.20
N SER A 24 -3.90 7.08 5.87
CA SER A 24 -5.08 7.16 5.01
C SER A 24 -5.82 5.82 4.92
N ASN A 25 -7.07 5.88 4.50
CA ASN A 25 -7.93 4.72 4.34
C ASN A 25 -8.29 4.52 2.86
N PHE A 26 -7.82 3.41 2.28
CA PHE A 26 -8.12 2.93 0.93
C PHE A 26 -8.79 1.54 1.00
N GLN A 27 -9.73 1.35 1.92
CA GLN A 27 -10.46 0.10 2.04
C GLN A 27 -11.59 -0.04 1.02
N GLU A 28 -11.84 -1.26 0.55
CA GLU A 28 -12.99 -1.61 -0.31
C GLU A 28 -13.06 -0.82 -1.62
N ASN A 29 -11.91 -0.49 -2.21
CA ASN A 29 -11.86 0.31 -3.44
C ASN A 29 -11.92 -0.52 -4.72
N ALA A 30 -12.65 -0.01 -5.71
CA ALA A 30 -12.52 -0.45 -7.09
C ALA A 30 -11.49 0.42 -7.82
N ILE A 31 -10.33 -0.17 -8.14
CA ILE A 31 -9.18 0.53 -8.73
C ILE A 31 -9.05 0.23 -10.23
N LYS A 32 -8.69 1.23 -11.02
CA LYS A 32 -8.17 1.10 -12.39
C LYS A 32 -7.12 2.17 -12.67
N ASN A 33 -5.92 1.80 -13.12
CA ASN A 33 -4.84 2.74 -13.45
C ASN A 33 -4.53 3.71 -12.30
N LEU A 34 -4.33 3.17 -11.09
CA LEU A 34 -3.84 3.92 -9.94
C LEU A 34 -2.31 3.86 -9.94
N VAL A 35 -1.66 4.99 -9.71
CA VAL A 35 -0.21 5.09 -9.60
C VAL A 35 0.15 5.83 -8.33
N PHE A 36 1.02 5.22 -7.53
CA PHE A 36 1.78 5.89 -6.49
C PHE A 36 3.19 6.12 -7.02
N LYS A 37 3.69 7.34 -6.90
CA LYS A 37 5.05 7.70 -7.29
C LYS A 37 5.66 8.58 -6.21
N GLU A 38 6.68 8.08 -5.54
CA GLU A 38 7.34 8.82 -4.45
C GLU A 38 6.32 9.24 -3.37
N ALA A 39 5.31 8.39 -3.12
CA ALA A 39 4.25 8.65 -2.17
C ALA A 39 4.60 8.13 -0.78
N ASP A 40 4.12 8.83 0.24
CA ASP A 40 4.27 8.38 1.62
C ASP A 40 2.97 7.73 2.10
N LEU A 41 2.96 6.40 2.10
CA LEU A 41 1.83 5.54 2.48
C LEU A 41 2.00 4.96 3.88
N THR A 42 2.86 5.51 4.74
CA THR A 42 3.07 5.01 6.10
C THR A 42 1.74 4.85 6.85
N GLN A 43 1.51 3.66 7.41
CA GLN A 43 0.29 3.29 8.15
C GLN A 43 -1.03 3.41 7.35
N THR A 44 -0.95 3.41 6.02
CA THR A 44 -2.14 3.43 5.15
C THR A 44 -2.82 2.06 5.14
N GLN A 45 -4.14 2.04 5.03
CA GLN A 45 -4.94 0.81 5.05
C GLN A 45 -5.49 0.47 3.66
N PHE A 46 -5.32 -0.77 3.21
CA PHE A 46 -5.74 -1.26 1.88
C PHE A 46 -6.57 -2.55 1.94
N PHE A 47 -7.26 -2.82 3.05
CA PHE A 47 -8.08 -4.04 3.17
C PHE A 47 -9.19 -4.08 2.10
N LYS A 48 -9.36 -5.24 1.47
CA LYS A 48 -10.30 -5.49 0.37
C LYS A 48 -10.07 -4.61 -0.87
N THR A 49 -8.84 -4.16 -1.07
CA THR A 49 -8.43 -3.36 -2.22
C THR A 49 -7.26 -4.03 -2.91
N LYS A 50 -7.50 -4.62 -4.09
CA LYS A 50 -6.46 -5.38 -4.83
C LYS A 50 -5.38 -4.46 -5.38
N LEU A 51 -4.13 -4.72 -4.98
CA LEU A 51 -2.95 -4.00 -5.44
C LEU A 51 -2.14 -4.78 -6.51
N SER A 52 -2.75 -5.77 -7.14
CA SER A 52 -2.10 -6.52 -8.22
C SER A 52 -1.64 -5.59 -9.36
N ASN A 53 -0.36 -5.67 -9.72
CA ASN A 53 0.32 -4.82 -10.69
C ASN A 53 0.44 -3.33 -10.31
N ILE A 54 0.14 -2.96 -9.06
CA ILE A 54 0.44 -1.63 -8.55
C ILE A 54 1.90 -1.59 -8.12
N ASP A 55 2.62 -0.59 -8.61
CA ASP A 55 4.00 -0.33 -8.21
C ASP A 55 4.03 0.52 -6.94
N LEU A 56 4.64 -0.02 -5.89
CA LEU A 56 4.90 0.66 -4.63
C LEU A 56 6.41 0.87 -4.43
N SER A 57 7.26 0.39 -5.34
CA SER A 57 8.71 0.25 -5.14
C SER A 57 9.45 1.58 -4.93
N ASP A 58 8.86 2.70 -5.34
CA ASP A 58 9.38 4.06 -5.14
C ASP A 58 8.74 4.82 -3.96
N SER A 59 7.80 4.19 -3.25
CA SER A 59 6.97 4.80 -2.22
C SER A 59 7.30 4.25 -0.83
N THR A 60 6.99 5.00 0.23
CA THR A 60 7.19 4.55 1.62
C THR A 60 5.96 3.80 2.09
N ILE A 61 6.12 2.58 2.65
CA ILE A 61 4.99 1.74 3.08
C ILE A 61 5.09 1.28 4.55
N ASP A 62 5.94 1.91 5.36
CA ASP A 62 6.18 1.54 6.75
C ASP A 62 4.85 1.34 7.51
N GLY A 63 4.66 0.15 8.08
CA GLY A 63 3.45 -0.18 8.85
C GLY A 63 2.15 -0.19 8.05
N ILE A 64 2.19 -0.36 6.73
CA ILE A 64 1.01 -0.54 5.87
C ILE A 64 0.11 -1.66 6.41
N ALA A 65 -1.20 -1.42 6.43
CA ALA A 65 -2.18 -2.40 6.87
C ALA A 65 -2.89 -2.99 5.64
N ILE A 66 -2.53 -4.23 5.29
CA ILE A 66 -3.03 -4.92 4.11
C ILE A 66 -3.10 -6.43 4.36
N SER A 67 -3.95 -7.15 3.64
CA SER A 67 -3.99 -8.63 3.69
C SER A 67 -3.04 -9.25 2.66
N THR A 68 -2.65 -10.51 2.88
CA THR A 68 -1.87 -11.31 1.90
C THR A 68 -2.56 -11.42 0.54
N GLU A 69 -3.89 -11.45 0.55
CA GLU A 69 -4.73 -11.57 -0.64
C GLU A 69 -4.85 -10.24 -1.40
N ASP A 70 -4.70 -9.10 -0.73
CA ASP A 70 -4.81 -7.77 -1.35
C ASP A 70 -3.46 -7.26 -1.88
N ILE A 71 -2.34 -7.60 -1.23
CA ILE A 71 -0.98 -7.24 -1.69
C ILE A 71 -0.48 -8.15 -2.83
N LYS A 72 -1.15 -9.29 -3.08
CA LYS A 72 -0.72 -10.29 -4.06
C LYS A 72 -0.50 -9.67 -5.45
N GLY A 73 0.75 -9.76 -5.93
CA GLY A 73 1.15 -9.25 -7.25
C GLY A 73 1.45 -7.76 -7.29
N ALA A 74 1.48 -7.05 -6.15
CA ALA A 74 2.08 -5.71 -6.08
C ALA A 74 3.59 -5.78 -6.36
N ILE A 75 4.14 -4.70 -6.91
CA ILE A 75 5.59 -4.56 -7.15
C ILE A 75 6.17 -3.79 -5.97
N ILE A 76 7.19 -4.35 -5.33
CA ILE A 76 7.86 -3.80 -4.15
C ILE A 76 9.37 -3.79 -4.35
N ASN A 77 10.08 -2.97 -3.58
CA ASN A 77 11.53 -3.04 -3.48
C ASN A 77 11.99 -3.99 -2.35
N GLU A 78 13.30 -4.22 -2.26
CA GLU A 78 13.91 -5.14 -1.28
C GLU A 78 13.72 -4.73 0.19
N PHE A 79 13.69 -3.43 0.48
CA PHE A 79 13.53 -2.92 1.85
C PHE A 79 12.10 -3.14 2.37
N GLN A 80 11.12 -2.98 1.47
CA GLN A 80 9.70 -3.19 1.75
C GLN A 80 9.36 -4.64 2.10
N ALA A 81 10.18 -5.60 1.69
CA ALA A 81 9.98 -7.00 2.05
C ALA A 81 9.99 -7.21 3.58
N ILE A 82 10.75 -6.40 4.32
CA ILE A 82 10.82 -6.45 5.79
C ILE A 82 9.50 -5.99 6.41
N ASP A 83 8.87 -4.95 5.86
CA ASP A 83 7.57 -4.46 6.33
C ASP A 83 6.44 -5.48 6.09
N LEU A 84 6.57 -6.26 5.01
CA LEU A 84 5.53 -7.21 4.59
C LEU A 84 5.73 -8.63 5.14
N ILE A 85 6.91 -8.99 5.64
CA ILE A 85 7.18 -10.34 6.14
C ILE A 85 6.24 -10.74 7.28
N GLY A 86 5.76 -9.76 8.06
CA GLY A 86 4.81 -9.98 9.16
C GLY A 86 3.47 -10.54 8.69
N LEU A 87 3.09 -10.32 7.41
CA LEU A 87 1.88 -10.88 6.82
C LEU A 87 1.92 -12.42 6.70
N LEU A 88 3.13 -13.00 6.74
CA LEU A 88 3.32 -14.44 6.73
C LEU A 88 3.31 -15.05 8.14
N GLU A 89 3.10 -14.25 9.19
CA GLU A 89 3.12 -14.65 10.60
C GLU A 89 4.45 -15.30 11.05
N VAL A 90 5.55 -14.95 10.37
CA VAL A 90 6.89 -15.45 10.69
C VAL A 90 7.68 -14.42 11.51
N LYS A 91 8.74 -14.89 12.19
CA LYS A 91 9.65 -14.06 12.96
C LYS A 91 10.99 -13.92 12.25
N ILE A 92 11.52 -12.71 12.16
CA ILE A 92 12.90 -12.48 11.72
C ILE A 92 13.85 -12.77 12.89
N ALA A 93 14.78 -13.71 12.70
CA ALA A 93 15.86 -13.94 13.66
C ALA A 93 16.99 -12.92 13.44
N LYS A 94 17.41 -12.22 14.50
CA LYS A 94 18.64 -11.44 14.49
C LYS A 94 19.80 -12.39 14.74
N ARG A 95 20.68 -12.54 13.75
CA ARG A 95 21.96 -13.24 13.92
C ARG A 95 23.06 -12.22 14.09
#